data_AF-A0A2A2ICB0-F1
#
_entry.id   AF-A0A2A2ICB0-F1
#
_cell.length_a   1.000
_cell.length_b   1.000
_cell.length_c   1.000
_cell.angle_alpha   90.00
_cell.angle_beta   90.00
_cell.angle_gamma   90.00
#
_symmetry.space_group_name_H-M   'P 1'
#
loop_
_entity.id
_entity.type
_entity.pdbx_description
1 polymer ?
#
loop_
_entity_poly.entity_id
_entity_poly.type
_entity_poly.pdbx_seq_one_letter_code
_entity_poly.pdbx_strand_id
1 'polypeptide(L)' 'MVETEKLLKQIEFLRTEMTKVALEKGFTNVESISISQELDHLLNLYESKEQSDVKK' A
#
# COMPACT_ATOMS: atom_id res chain seq x y z
N MET A 1 7.78 -17.96 0.62
CA MET A 1 6.44 -17.48 0.22
C MET A 1 5.67 -16.71 1.31
N VAL A 2 6.21 -16.47 2.52
CA VAL A 2 5.45 -15.82 3.62
C VAL A 2 5.56 -14.28 3.63
N GLU A 3 6.65 -13.72 3.08
CA GLU A 3 6.89 -12.27 3.12
C GLU A 3 5.97 -11.48 2.17
N THR A 4 5.75 -12.02 0.97
CA THR A 4 4.89 -11.42 -0.06
C THR A 4 3.42 -11.37 0.40
N GLU A 5 2.92 -12.43 1.05
CA GLU A 5 1.56 -12.46 1.60
C GLU A 5 1.34 -11.44 2.72
N LYS A 6 2.35 -11.23 3.58
CA LYS A 6 2.27 -10.20 4.62
C LYS A 6 2.21 -8.80 4.01
N LEU A 7 3.01 -8.56 2.97
CA LEU A 7 3.04 -7.29 2.26
C LEU A 7 1.69 -7.02 1.57
N LEU A 8 1.13 -8.02 0.89
CA LEU A 8 -0.21 -7.95 0.28
C LEU A 8 -1.30 -7.64 1.31
N LYS A 9 -1.28 -8.29 2.48
CA LYS A 9 -2.23 -7.99 3.56
C LYS A 9 -2.11 -6.56 4.06
N GLN A 10 -0.90 -6.01 4.16
CA GLN A 10 -0.70 -4.62 4.55
C GLN A 10 -1.20 -3.64 3.48
N ILE A 11 -0.96 -3.93 2.20
CA ILE A 11 -1.46 -3.14 1.06
C ILE A 11 -2.99 -3.11 1.07
N GLU A 12 -3.65 -4.27 1.22
CA GLU A 12 -5.12 -4.34 1.28
C GLU A 12 -5.71 -3.61 2.49
N PHE A 13 -5.05 -3.71 3.64
CA PHE A 13 -5.45 -2.98 4.84
C PHE A 13 -5.36 -1.46 4.62
N LEU A 14 -4.22 -0.96 4.13
CA LEU A 14 -4.01 0.46 3.86
C LEU A 14 -4.90 0.99 2.75
N ARG A 15 -5.20 0.19 1.72
CA ARG A 15 -6.17 0.57 0.67
C ARG A 15 -7.57 0.81 1.25
N THR A 16 -7.99 -0.06 2.17
CA THR A 16 -9.31 0.05 2.82
C THR A 16 -9.35 1.27 3.73
N GLU A 17 -8.30 1.48 4.53
CA GLU A 17 -8.18 2.65 5.40
C GLU A 17 -8.11 3.96 4.61
N MET A 18 -7.35 4.01 3.51
CA MET A 18 -7.29 5.17 2.61
C MET A 18 -8.68 5.53 2.10
N THR A 19 -9.43 4.53 1.63
CA THR A 19 -10.79 4.71 1.09
C THR A 19 -11.72 5.25 2.18
N LYS A 20 -11.64 4.68 3.38
CA LYS A 20 -12.45 5.13 4.52
C LYS A 20 -12.12 6.57 4.91
N VAL A 21 -10.84 6.90 5.08
CA VAL A 21 -10.40 8.26 5.44
C VAL A 21 -10.72 9.25 4.33
N ALA A 22 -10.60 8.87 3.05
CA ALA A 22 -10.98 9.72 1.94
C ALA A 22 -12.50 9.97 1.87
N LEU A 23 -13.32 8.97 2.22
CA LEU A 23 -14.77 9.14 2.31
C LEU A 23 -15.19 9.99 3.52
N GLU A 24 -14.51 9.84 4.66
CA GLU A 24 -14.82 10.58 5.90
C GLU A 24 -14.27 12.01 5.90
N LYS A 25 -13.03 12.21 5.44
CA LYS A 25 -12.27 13.45 5.58
C LYS A 25 -11.93 14.13 4.25
N GLY A 26 -12.16 13.46 3.13
CA GLY A 26 -11.83 13.93 1.79
C GLY A 26 -10.40 13.58 1.36
N PHE A 27 -10.22 13.34 0.06
CA PHE A 27 -8.93 12.96 -0.54
C PHE A 27 -7.80 13.98 -0.34
N THR A 28 -8.14 15.24 -0.08
CA THR A 28 -7.16 16.32 0.15
C THR A 28 -6.77 16.48 1.62
N ASN A 29 -7.34 15.66 2.52
CA ASN A 29 -6.94 15.66 3.92
C ASN A 29 -5.52 15.10 4.05
N VAL A 30 -4.73 15.70 4.94
CA VAL A 30 -3.36 15.28 5.24
C VAL A 30 -3.30 13.78 5.59
N GLU A 31 -4.31 13.24 6.25
CA GLU A 31 -4.38 11.83 6.61
C GLU A 31 -4.61 10.93 5.38
N SER A 32 -5.51 11.29 4.46
CA SER A 32 -5.68 10.58 3.19
C SER A 32 -4.42 10.63 2.33
N ILE A 33 -3.73 11.78 2.30
CA ILE A 33 -2.46 11.95 1.58
C ILE A 33 -1.37 11.07 2.19
N SER A 34 -1.25 11.06 3.52
CA SER A 34 -0.27 10.24 4.23
C SER A 34 -0.48 8.75 3.97
N ILE A 35 -1.73 8.28 4.04
CA ILE A 35 -2.06 6.88 3.78
C ILE A 35 -1.79 6.52 2.30
N SER A 36 -2.11 7.41 1.36
CA SER A 36 -1.79 7.21 -0.06
C SER A 36 -0.29 7.05 -0.30
N GLN A 37 0.53 7.89 0.34
CA GLN A 37 1.99 7.82 0.22
C GLN A 37 2.55 6.52 0.81
N GLU A 38 1.99 6.06 1.93
CA GLU A 38 2.41 4.80 2.57
C GLU A 38 1.99 3.57 1.74
N LEU A 39 0.79 3.61 1.16
CA LEU A 39 0.31 2.58 0.23
C LEU A 39 1.20 2.50 -1.02
N ASP A 40 1.53 3.64 -1.64
CA ASP A 40 2.44 3.72 -2.78
C ASP A 40 3.83 3.19 -2.43
N HIS A 41 4.34 3.47 -1.23
CA HIS A 41 5.62 2.93 -0.77
C HIS A 41 5.60 1.41 -0.68
N LEU A 42 4.55 0.82 -0.09
CA LEU A 42 4.42 -0.63 0.01
C LEU A 42 4.25 -1.32 -1.35
N LEU A 43 3.53 -0.69 -2.28
CA LEU A 43 3.40 -1.17 -3.65
C LEU A 43 4.77 -1.17 -4.37
N ASN A 44 5.54 -0.10 -4.25
CA ASN A 44 6.89 -0.03 -4.80
C ASN A 44 7.82 -1.09 -4.19
N LEU A 45 7.72 -1.36 -2.89
CA LEU A 45 8.45 -2.44 -2.23
C LEU A 45 8.03 -3.82 -2.74
N TYR A 46 6.73 -4.02 -2.97
CA TYR A 46 6.18 -5.26 -3.52
C TYR A 46 6.72 -5.50 -4.94
N GLU A 47 6.60 -4.51 -5.82
CA GLU A 47 7.11 -4.58 -7.19
C GLU A 47 8.62 -4.81 -7.23
N SER A 48 9.37 -4.13 -6.36
CA SER A 48 10.83 -4.31 -6.26
C SER A 48 11.20 -5.74 -5.83
N LYS A 49 10.43 -6.35 -4.93
CA LYS A 49 10.62 -7.75 -4.52
C LYS A 49 10.25 -8.72 -5.64
N GLU A 50 9.13 -8.52 -6.33
CA GLU A 50 8.71 -9.37 -7.45
C GLU A 50 9.67 -9.28 -8.64
N GLN A 51 10.16 -8.09 -8.99
CA GLN A 51 11.14 -7.92 -10.07
C GLN A 51 12.49 -8.56 -9.75
N SER A 52 12.82 -8.75 -8.48
CA SER A 52 14.04 -9.44 -8.03
C SER A 52 13.91 -10.96 -8.15
N ASP A 53 12.69 -11.51 -8.07
CA ASP A 53 12.41 -12.94 -8.25
C ASP A 53 12.33 -13.36 -9.73
N VAL A 54 11.88 -12.46 -10.62
CA VAL A 54 11.73 -12.75 -12.08
C VAL A 54 13.07 -12.82 -12.83
N LYS A 55 14.17 -12.33 -12.25
CA LYS A 55 15.50 -12.32 -12.90
C LYS A 55 16.41 -13.51 -12.57
N LYS A 56 15.91 -14.56 -11.91
CA LYS A 56 16.74 -15.70 -11.50
C LYS A 56 16.57 -16.95 -12.36
#